data_AF-A0ABD6EPT5-F1
#
_entry.id   AF-A0ABD6EPT5-F1
#
_cell.length_a   1.000
_cell.length_b   1.000
_cell.length_c   1.000
_cell.angle_alpha   90.00
_cell.angle_beta   90.00
_cell.angle_gamma   90.00
#
_symmetry.space_group_name_H-M   'P 1'
#
loop_
_entity.id
_entity.type
_entity.pdbx_description
1 polymer ?
#
loop_
_entity_poly.entity_id
_entity_poly.type
_entity_poly.pdbx_seq_one_letter_code
_entity_poly.pdbx_strand_id
1 'polypeptide(L)'
;MATRAATFSAKIRTLSDFHTRISSNQQPPSTAELLTTLRYFHQTLIGFLKELPPVPQSAFRSYSSTLSRVNLYPNLNYAGLYYGIANLLEVLPLIPSSHVAIADAIMDTIKALYFFLPRDIVEQLPYLMACQLGVFPAELNKKLVHLVCDCLIPFTITSDQEALYVPAILMLVLQHSSDPSLHTLLVESLLSVKEDVYEDLIVVLARGTSEARIATANLLFHYWPLLNPNILHRKPVQYRVQAWSVPTCQNRNCPDKDISVKRCYDPIICAQYGETAPPIALCKNCVETVEYEKKLKAVPICNPMATTDNVVCQNRGCGSTNRLAVGTCFAEDCIRPHQYIPLRLCQECFDALHTETVGKHMRHKGMTSVWGTSVERDMVEAVVKLLKETSGNLEGYESEGRRPKWLRQLEGGHTLGREIDKMADERRMLSRFGVWLLAALCPPVPQADPESIGYMMSMLFQWFATTALLPNDSMGAALEQLKSDFVADWINLAILNHYETFVEVLMPDPPQYAQVGGVWDKLCTKKEQMREGLGKLFAVMPYDVISLQTWNRIIPAWLQSICVDLDEEDWAELRILLW
;
A
#
# COMPACT_ATOMS: atom_id res chain seq x y z
N MET A 1 -49.01 13.26 15.53
CA MET A 1 -47.66 13.72 15.17
C MET A 1 -46.70 12.57 15.36
N ALA A 2 -45.95 12.16 14.33
CA ALA A 2 -44.92 11.13 14.48
C ALA A 2 -43.74 11.70 15.28
N THR A 3 -43.20 10.94 16.24
CA THR A 3 -41.99 11.34 16.97
C THR A 3 -40.78 11.34 16.04
N ARG A 4 -39.75 12.16 16.31
CA ARG A 4 -38.51 12.19 15.50
C ARG A 4 -37.89 10.79 15.34
N ALA A 5 -37.94 9.96 16.39
CA ALA A 5 -37.50 8.58 16.35
C ALA A 5 -38.31 7.70 15.38
N ALA A 6 -39.63 7.86 15.35
CA ALA A 6 -40.48 7.12 14.41
C ALA A 6 -40.18 7.50 12.95
N THR A 7 -39.94 8.78 12.65
CA THR A 7 -39.54 9.24 11.32
C THR A 7 -38.17 8.70 10.91
N PHE A 8 -37.19 8.73 11.82
CA PHE A 8 -35.86 8.18 11.57
C PHE A 8 -35.91 6.69 11.22
N SER A 9 -36.59 5.88 12.03
CA SER A 9 -36.77 4.45 11.79
C SER A 9 -37.59 4.16 10.52
N ALA A 10 -38.58 5.00 10.19
CA ALA A 10 -39.33 4.88 8.94
C ALA A 10 -38.42 5.09 7.73
N LYS A 11 -37.52 6.08 7.76
CA LYS A 11 -36.56 6.34 6.68
C LYS A 11 -35.51 5.24 6.54
N ILE A 12 -35.12 4.57 7.63
CA ILE A 12 -34.24 3.39 7.55
C ILE A 12 -34.96 2.25 6.79
N ARG A 13 -36.23 1.99 7.13
CA ARG A 13 -37.04 1.01 6.38
C ARG A 13 -37.15 1.37 4.91
N THR A 14 -37.26 2.66 4.58
CA THR A 14 -37.23 3.12 3.18
C THR A 14 -35.92 2.74 2.48
N LEU A 15 -34.75 2.86 3.12
CA LEU A 15 -33.49 2.37 2.54
C LEU A 15 -33.49 0.85 2.33
N SER A 16 -34.03 0.09 3.28
CA SER A 16 -34.19 -1.36 3.13
C SER A 16 -35.13 -1.74 1.99
N ASP A 17 -36.22 -0.98 1.80
CA ASP A 17 -37.15 -1.16 0.68
C ASP A 17 -36.47 -0.84 -0.66
N PHE A 18 -35.64 0.22 -0.72
CA PHE A 18 -34.85 0.54 -1.91
C PHE A 18 -33.93 -0.60 -2.29
N HIS A 19 -33.17 -1.12 -1.32
CA HIS A 19 -32.30 -2.27 -1.53
C HIS A 19 -33.07 -3.47 -2.07
N THR A 20 -34.19 -3.85 -1.42
CA THR A 20 -35.03 -4.98 -1.84
C THR A 20 -35.58 -4.81 -3.25
N ARG A 21 -36.05 -3.61 -3.62
CA ARG A 21 -36.58 -3.37 -4.96
C ARG A 21 -35.50 -3.50 -6.04
N ILE A 22 -34.31 -2.97 -5.77
CA ILE A 22 -33.19 -3.02 -6.73
C ILE A 22 -32.69 -4.48 -6.86
N SER A 23 -32.49 -5.19 -5.76
CA SER A 23 -31.98 -6.57 -5.78
C SER A 23 -32.96 -7.59 -6.36
N SER A 24 -34.27 -7.36 -6.24
CA SER A 24 -35.31 -8.23 -6.81
C SER A 24 -35.76 -7.82 -8.22
N ASN A 25 -35.06 -6.89 -8.89
CA ASN A 25 -35.42 -6.35 -10.21
C ASN A 25 -36.87 -5.85 -10.29
N GLN A 26 -37.40 -5.32 -9.17
CA GLN A 26 -38.67 -4.60 -9.15
C GLN A 26 -38.47 -3.18 -9.67
N GLN A 27 -39.54 -2.38 -9.72
CA GLN A 27 -39.43 -0.98 -10.10
C GLN A 27 -38.45 -0.26 -9.16
N PRO A 28 -37.29 0.22 -9.67
CA PRO A 28 -36.27 0.84 -8.84
C PRO A 28 -36.78 2.17 -8.29
N PRO A 29 -36.32 2.59 -7.09
CA PRO A 29 -36.64 3.90 -6.55
C PRO A 29 -36.12 5.00 -7.48
N SER A 30 -36.83 6.13 -7.52
CA SER A 30 -36.35 7.27 -8.28
C SER A 30 -35.10 7.86 -7.63
N THR A 31 -34.21 8.44 -8.44
CA THR A 31 -33.02 9.17 -7.94
C THR A 31 -33.40 10.26 -6.94
N ALA A 32 -34.53 10.95 -7.16
CA ALA A 32 -35.01 11.99 -6.26
C ALA A 32 -35.36 11.44 -4.87
N GLU A 33 -35.99 10.27 -4.80
CA GLU A 33 -36.34 9.62 -3.52
C GLU A 33 -35.10 9.18 -2.75
N LEU A 34 -34.10 8.62 -3.45
CA LEU A 34 -32.80 8.25 -2.87
C LEU A 34 -32.10 9.48 -2.28
N LEU A 35 -31.91 10.53 -3.08
CA LEU A 35 -31.24 11.76 -2.66
C LEU A 35 -31.98 12.45 -1.52
N THR A 36 -33.31 12.51 -1.57
CA THR A 36 -34.12 13.12 -0.50
C THR A 36 -33.99 12.35 0.80
N THR A 37 -33.92 11.03 0.73
CA THR A 37 -33.75 10.17 1.92
C THR A 37 -32.35 10.32 2.53
N LEU A 38 -31.30 10.32 1.71
CA LEU A 38 -29.93 10.54 2.18
C LEU A 38 -29.73 11.95 2.75
N ARG A 39 -30.22 12.99 2.06
CA ARG A 39 -30.16 14.38 2.54
C ARG A 39 -30.93 14.58 3.84
N TYR A 40 -32.06 13.89 4.03
CA TYR A 40 -32.77 13.89 5.31
C TYR A 40 -31.87 13.40 6.46
N PHE A 41 -31.18 12.28 6.27
CA PHE A 41 -30.26 11.75 7.29
C PHE A 41 -29.11 12.70 7.55
N HIS A 42 -28.43 13.17 6.49
CA HIS A 42 -27.35 14.14 6.61
C HIS A 42 -27.78 15.39 7.38
N GLN A 43 -28.86 16.07 6.97
CA GLN A 43 -29.36 17.28 7.65
C GLN A 43 -29.78 17.03 9.09
N THR A 44 -30.40 15.88 9.37
CA THR A 44 -30.81 15.49 10.73
C THR A 44 -29.60 15.31 11.65
N LEU A 45 -28.57 14.60 11.16
CA LEU A 45 -27.34 14.35 11.91
C LEU A 45 -26.56 15.66 12.16
N ILE A 46 -26.42 16.50 11.14
CA ILE A 46 -25.83 17.84 11.29
C ILE A 46 -26.62 18.68 12.31
N GLY A 47 -27.95 18.60 12.29
CA GLY A 47 -28.81 19.25 13.28
C GLY A 47 -28.48 18.82 14.71
N PHE A 48 -28.33 17.52 14.95
CA PHE A 48 -27.93 17.02 16.27
C PHE A 48 -26.54 17.46 16.69
N LEU A 49 -25.58 17.50 15.76
CA LEU A 49 -24.23 18.00 16.02
C LEU A 49 -24.24 19.47 16.48
N LYS A 50 -25.16 20.31 15.98
CA LYS A 50 -25.34 21.70 16.41
C LYS A 50 -25.94 21.82 17.83
N GLU A 51 -26.76 20.86 18.22
CA GLU A 51 -27.48 20.84 19.50
C GLU A 51 -26.70 20.11 20.61
N LEU A 52 -25.49 19.63 20.33
CA LEU A 52 -24.68 18.92 21.31
C LEU A 52 -24.33 19.80 22.52
N PRO A 53 -24.30 19.22 23.74
CA PRO A 53 -23.69 19.89 24.87
C PRO A 53 -22.19 20.11 24.61
N PRO A 54 -21.49 20.95 25.40
CA PRO A 54 -20.06 21.17 25.24
C PRO A 54 -19.26 19.87 25.30
N VAL A 55 -18.70 19.46 24.17
CA VAL A 55 -17.84 18.27 24.02
C VAL A 55 -16.44 18.74 23.57
N PRO A 56 -15.35 18.24 24.17
CA PRO A 56 -14.00 18.58 23.74
C PRO A 56 -13.76 18.27 22.25
N GLN A 57 -13.09 19.16 21.51
CA GLN A 57 -12.77 18.93 20.10
C GLN A 57 -11.95 17.66 19.85
N SER A 58 -11.14 17.24 20.83
CA SER A 58 -10.39 15.98 20.76
C SER A 58 -11.28 14.76 20.57
N ALA A 59 -12.51 14.79 21.08
CA ALA A 59 -13.47 13.71 20.94
C ALA A 59 -14.02 13.55 19.51
N PHE A 60 -13.95 14.59 18.68
CA PHE A 60 -14.29 14.52 17.25
C PHE A 60 -13.09 14.17 16.38
N ARG A 61 -11.88 14.40 16.89
CA ARG A 61 -10.62 14.09 16.21
C ARG A 61 -10.26 12.61 16.35
N SER A 62 -10.44 12.03 17.54
CA SER A 62 -10.09 10.64 17.87
C SER A 62 -11.23 10.01 18.65
N TYR A 63 -11.55 8.76 18.35
CA TYR A 63 -12.51 8.00 19.13
C TYR A 63 -12.04 7.90 20.58
N SER A 64 -12.93 8.21 21.52
CA SER A 64 -12.71 8.02 22.95
C SER A 64 -13.70 7.01 23.51
N SER A 65 -13.19 5.94 24.14
CA SER A 65 -14.00 4.95 24.86
C SER A 65 -14.56 5.50 26.17
N THR A 66 -13.89 6.50 26.76
CA THR A 66 -14.29 7.11 28.04
C THR A 66 -15.39 8.16 27.90
N LEU A 67 -15.67 8.61 26.66
CA LEU A 67 -16.77 9.53 26.39
C LEU A 67 -18.13 8.83 26.52
N SER A 68 -18.90 9.24 27.54
CA SER A 68 -20.30 8.80 27.71
C SER A 68 -21.19 9.44 26.65
N ARG A 69 -21.58 8.65 25.64
CA ARG A 69 -22.40 9.11 24.51
C ARG A 69 -23.91 9.08 24.77
N VAL A 70 -24.36 8.37 25.81
CA VAL A 70 -25.77 8.08 26.10
C VAL A 70 -26.63 9.34 26.23
N ASN A 71 -26.04 10.44 26.70
CA ASN A 71 -26.75 11.71 26.95
C ASN A 71 -26.35 12.84 25.99
N LEU A 72 -25.49 12.58 25.00
CA LEU A 72 -25.00 13.64 24.10
C LEU A 72 -26.00 13.93 22.99
N TYR A 73 -26.69 12.91 22.49
CA TYR A 73 -27.57 13.02 21.34
C TYR A 73 -28.75 12.04 21.46
N PRO A 74 -29.84 12.21 20.68
CA PRO A 74 -31.01 11.35 20.77
C PRO A 74 -30.67 9.87 20.55
N ASN A 75 -31.27 8.97 21.34
CA ASN A 75 -31.08 7.53 21.16
C ASN A 75 -31.87 7.03 19.93
N LEU A 76 -31.21 7.00 18.76
CA LEU A 76 -31.76 6.55 17.48
C LEU A 76 -30.99 5.35 16.94
N ASN A 77 -31.56 4.65 15.95
CA ASN A 77 -30.93 3.48 15.34
C ASN A 77 -29.84 3.86 14.32
N TYR A 78 -28.73 4.44 14.79
CA TYR A 78 -27.59 4.85 13.95
C TYR A 78 -26.91 3.66 13.27
N ALA A 79 -26.81 2.51 13.96
CA ALA A 79 -26.32 1.26 13.39
C ALA A 79 -27.18 0.80 12.21
N GLY A 80 -28.52 0.88 12.32
CA GLY A 80 -29.44 0.57 11.23
C GLY A 80 -29.26 1.49 10.02
N LEU A 81 -28.91 2.76 10.22
CA LEU A 81 -28.54 3.65 9.12
C LEU A 81 -27.23 3.21 8.44
N TYR A 82 -26.20 2.84 9.23
CA TYR A 82 -24.96 2.28 8.69
C TYR A 82 -25.22 1.07 7.78
N TYR A 83 -25.95 0.07 8.29
CA TYR A 83 -26.28 -1.13 7.50
C TYR A 83 -27.17 -0.81 6.30
N GLY A 84 -28.09 0.16 6.43
CA GLY A 84 -28.90 0.64 5.30
C GLY A 84 -28.05 1.28 4.20
N ILE A 85 -26.99 2.02 4.55
CA ILE A 85 -26.02 2.58 3.59
C ILE A 85 -25.15 1.47 3.00
N ALA A 86 -24.66 0.52 3.80
CA ALA A 86 -23.86 -0.60 3.31
C ALA A 86 -24.62 -1.41 2.25
N ASN A 87 -25.87 -1.76 2.53
CA ASN A 87 -26.74 -2.45 1.56
C ASN A 87 -26.97 -1.61 0.30
N LEU A 88 -27.12 -0.28 0.43
CA LEU A 88 -27.28 0.60 -0.73
C LEU A 88 -26.01 0.63 -1.61
N LEU A 89 -24.82 0.56 -1.01
CA LEU A 89 -23.55 0.51 -1.73
C LEU A 89 -23.43 -0.78 -2.56
N GLU A 90 -23.86 -1.92 -2.02
CA GLU A 90 -23.84 -3.21 -2.73
C GLU A 90 -24.65 -3.19 -4.03
N VAL A 91 -25.81 -2.51 -4.01
CA VAL A 91 -26.70 -2.42 -5.18
C VAL A 91 -26.49 -1.16 -6.01
N LEU A 92 -25.57 -0.27 -5.62
CA LEU A 92 -25.30 0.99 -6.32
C LEU A 92 -24.97 0.77 -7.81
N PRO A 93 -24.16 -0.23 -8.23
CA PRO A 93 -23.88 -0.48 -9.65
C PRO A 93 -25.10 -0.84 -10.49
N LEU A 94 -26.20 -1.29 -9.85
CA LEU A 94 -27.43 -1.69 -10.53
C LEU A 94 -28.38 -0.50 -10.75
N ILE A 95 -28.07 0.68 -10.22
CA ILE A 95 -28.87 1.88 -10.40
C ILE A 95 -28.60 2.44 -11.82
N PRO A 96 -29.63 2.83 -12.59
CA PRO A 96 -29.42 3.18 -13.99
C PRO A 96 -28.77 4.55 -14.24
N SER A 97 -28.82 5.48 -13.27
CA SER A 97 -28.29 6.84 -13.48
C SER A 97 -27.96 7.57 -12.17
N SER A 98 -27.26 8.70 -12.30
CA SER A 98 -26.95 9.64 -11.20
C SER A 98 -26.04 9.10 -10.09
N HIS A 99 -25.15 8.17 -10.42
CA HIS A 99 -24.17 7.60 -9.48
C HIS A 99 -23.37 8.65 -8.73
N VAL A 100 -22.95 9.72 -9.42
CA VAL A 100 -22.16 10.81 -8.82
C VAL A 100 -22.92 11.45 -7.66
N ALA A 101 -24.14 11.92 -7.91
CA ALA A 101 -24.93 12.62 -6.88
C ALA A 101 -25.31 11.70 -5.71
N ILE A 102 -25.61 10.42 -5.98
CA ILE A 102 -25.96 9.44 -4.95
C ILE A 102 -24.73 9.12 -4.09
N ALA A 103 -23.60 8.79 -4.72
CA ALA A 103 -22.34 8.51 -4.03
C ALA A 103 -21.85 9.71 -3.21
N ASP A 104 -22.00 10.92 -3.75
CA ASP A 104 -21.68 12.17 -3.06
C ASP A 104 -22.53 12.35 -1.79
N ALA A 105 -23.85 12.12 -1.89
CA ALA A 105 -24.76 12.17 -0.76
C ALA A 105 -24.49 11.06 0.27
N ILE A 106 -24.05 9.87 -0.16
CA ILE A 106 -23.63 8.78 0.73
C ILE A 106 -22.40 9.21 1.53
N MET A 107 -21.36 9.75 0.88
CA MET A 107 -20.16 10.23 1.56
C MET A 107 -20.47 11.32 2.59
N ASP A 108 -21.33 12.28 2.24
CA ASP A 108 -21.75 13.34 3.18
C ASP A 108 -22.57 12.78 4.35
N THR A 109 -23.37 11.74 4.11
CA THR A 109 -24.13 11.06 5.18
C THR A 109 -23.20 10.27 6.09
N ILE A 110 -22.22 9.54 5.56
CA ILE A 110 -21.20 8.81 6.31
C ILE A 110 -20.37 9.77 7.17
N LYS A 111 -19.92 10.88 6.60
CA LYS A 111 -19.21 11.94 7.34
C LYS A 111 -20.07 12.54 8.45
N ALA A 112 -21.39 12.62 8.28
CA ALA A 112 -22.27 13.08 9.36
C ALA A 112 -22.56 11.99 10.41
N LEU A 113 -22.41 10.71 10.06
CA LEU A 113 -22.79 9.57 10.88
C LEU A 113 -21.69 9.09 11.84
N TYR A 114 -20.40 9.18 11.46
CA TYR A 114 -19.30 8.49 12.16
C TYR A 114 -19.29 8.70 13.68
N PHE A 115 -19.56 9.92 14.16
CA PHE A 115 -19.51 10.26 15.59
C PHE A 115 -20.62 9.58 16.41
N PHE A 116 -21.74 9.21 15.78
CA PHE A 116 -22.89 8.60 16.42
C PHE A 116 -22.76 7.08 16.56
N LEU A 117 -21.81 6.47 15.85
CA LEU A 117 -21.65 5.02 15.79
C LEU A 117 -20.88 4.46 16.99
N PRO A 118 -21.22 3.24 17.43
CA PRO A 118 -20.39 2.51 18.39
C PRO A 118 -19.06 2.09 17.74
N ARG A 119 -18.09 1.73 18.58
CA ARG A 119 -16.69 1.48 18.18
C ARG A 119 -16.56 0.42 17.09
N ASP A 120 -17.21 -0.72 17.30
CA ASP A 120 -17.20 -1.90 16.45
C ASP A 120 -17.71 -1.62 15.02
N ILE A 121 -18.63 -0.67 14.88
CA ILE A 121 -19.16 -0.25 13.58
C ILE A 121 -18.32 0.85 12.95
N VAL A 122 -17.90 1.86 13.73
CA VAL A 122 -17.16 3.01 13.16
C VAL A 122 -15.78 2.61 12.63
N GLU A 123 -15.13 1.61 13.24
CA GLU A 123 -13.85 1.06 12.77
C GLU A 123 -13.95 0.41 11.38
N GLN A 124 -15.16 0.04 10.92
CA GLN A 124 -15.39 -0.53 9.59
C GLN A 124 -15.52 0.54 8.50
N LEU A 125 -15.83 1.80 8.86
CA LEU A 125 -16.08 2.87 7.90
C LEU A 125 -14.91 3.17 6.94
N PRO A 126 -13.65 3.29 7.42
CA PRO A 126 -12.51 3.53 6.52
C PRO A 126 -12.42 2.49 5.41
N TYR A 127 -12.56 1.21 5.77
CA TYR A 127 -12.52 0.09 4.82
C TYR A 127 -13.74 0.10 3.89
N LEU A 128 -14.95 0.23 4.44
CA LEU A 128 -16.19 0.28 3.65
C LEU A 128 -16.15 1.36 2.57
N MET A 129 -15.63 2.55 2.89
CA MET A 129 -15.46 3.64 1.94
C MET A 129 -14.35 3.36 0.93
N ALA A 130 -13.20 2.81 1.35
CA ALA A 130 -12.13 2.43 0.44
C ALA A 130 -12.57 1.37 -0.59
N CYS A 131 -13.45 0.43 -0.22
CA CYS A 131 -14.03 -0.56 -1.14
C CYS A 131 -14.87 0.06 -2.27
N GLN A 132 -15.27 1.33 -2.14
CA GLN A 132 -16.02 2.02 -3.20
C GLN A 132 -15.12 2.59 -4.29
N LEU A 133 -13.79 2.51 -4.14
CA LEU A 133 -12.86 2.86 -5.23
C LEU A 133 -12.99 1.84 -6.36
N GLY A 134 -13.18 2.33 -7.58
CA GLY A 134 -13.52 1.50 -8.75
C GLY A 134 -15.03 1.22 -8.90
N VAL A 135 -15.83 1.46 -7.85
CA VAL A 135 -17.30 1.41 -7.90
C VAL A 135 -17.88 2.81 -8.15
N PHE A 136 -17.43 3.80 -7.37
CA PHE A 136 -17.81 5.18 -7.56
C PHE A 136 -17.19 5.76 -8.85
N PRO A 137 -17.85 6.73 -9.49
CA PRO A 137 -17.26 7.49 -10.58
C PRO A 137 -15.90 8.08 -10.20
N ALA A 138 -14.90 7.97 -11.08
CA ALA A 138 -13.51 8.34 -10.80
C ALA A 138 -13.32 9.80 -10.35
N GLU A 139 -14.21 10.71 -10.75
CA GLU A 139 -14.21 12.11 -10.31
C GLU A 139 -14.46 12.28 -8.80
N LEU A 140 -15.04 11.28 -8.13
CA LEU A 140 -15.24 11.28 -6.68
C LEU A 140 -14.04 10.70 -5.90
N ASN A 141 -13.05 10.08 -6.56
CA ASN A 141 -11.91 9.44 -5.89
C ASN A 141 -11.21 10.40 -4.94
N LYS A 142 -10.98 11.66 -5.37
CA LYS A 142 -10.36 12.68 -4.52
C LYS A 142 -11.18 12.94 -3.26
N LYS A 143 -12.51 13.14 -3.37
CA LYS A 143 -13.38 13.39 -2.22
C LYS A 143 -13.43 12.17 -1.27
N LEU A 144 -13.50 10.96 -1.82
CA LEU A 144 -13.51 9.71 -1.07
C LEU A 144 -12.22 9.52 -0.27
N VAL A 145 -11.06 9.65 -0.92
CA VAL A 145 -9.77 9.49 -0.24
C VAL A 145 -9.57 10.58 0.82
N HIS A 146 -10.00 11.83 0.58
CA HIS A 146 -10.03 12.86 1.61
C HIS A 146 -10.97 12.53 2.77
N LEU A 147 -12.15 11.97 2.53
CA LEU A 147 -13.05 11.53 3.61
C LEU A 147 -12.37 10.48 4.49
N VAL A 148 -11.70 9.50 3.88
CA VAL A 148 -10.97 8.44 4.59
C VAL A 148 -9.80 9.05 5.38
N CYS A 149 -8.98 9.89 4.74
CA CYS A 149 -7.73 10.41 5.31
C CYS A 149 -7.93 11.54 6.33
N ASP A 150 -8.87 12.46 6.07
CA ASP A 150 -9.04 13.66 6.90
C ASP A 150 -10.01 13.45 8.07
N CYS A 151 -10.93 12.49 7.94
CA CYS A 151 -12.02 12.27 8.90
C CYS A 151 -11.95 10.89 9.55
N LEU A 152 -12.02 9.82 8.75
CA LEU A 152 -12.25 8.47 9.29
C LEU A 152 -10.99 7.89 9.94
N ILE A 153 -9.85 7.89 9.24
CA ILE A 153 -8.57 7.37 9.75
C ILE A 153 -8.14 8.05 11.07
N PRO A 154 -8.10 9.39 11.16
CA PRO A 154 -7.71 10.04 12.42
C PRO A 154 -8.66 9.73 13.56
N PHE A 155 -9.93 9.46 13.25
CA PHE A 155 -10.94 9.13 14.25
C PHE A 155 -10.82 7.68 14.74
N THR A 156 -10.56 6.72 13.84
CA THR A 156 -10.59 5.29 14.16
C THR A 156 -9.23 4.74 14.61
N ILE A 157 -8.12 5.33 14.17
CA ILE A 157 -6.79 4.91 14.62
C ILE A 157 -6.49 5.58 15.97
N THR A 158 -6.46 4.76 17.02
CA THR A 158 -6.15 5.19 18.39
C THR A 158 -4.85 4.52 18.87
N SER A 159 -4.16 5.13 19.84
CA SER A 159 -2.82 4.69 20.28
C SER A 159 -2.75 3.27 20.86
N ASP A 160 -3.90 2.70 21.23
CA ASP A 160 -4.00 1.48 22.01
C ASP A 160 -4.48 0.28 21.18
N GLN A 161 -4.55 0.40 19.85
CA GLN A 161 -5.14 -0.61 18.97
C GLN A 161 -4.33 -0.95 17.73
N GLU A 162 -4.36 -2.23 17.38
CA GLU A 162 -3.91 -2.74 16.10
C GLU A 162 -4.93 -2.40 15.01
N ALA A 163 -4.62 -1.41 14.17
CA ALA A 163 -5.43 -1.02 13.02
C ALA A 163 -5.26 -1.98 11.83
N LEU A 164 -5.66 -3.26 12.00
CA LEU A 164 -5.42 -4.35 11.03
C LEU A 164 -6.06 -4.15 9.65
N TYR A 165 -7.00 -3.21 9.51
CA TYR A 165 -7.64 -2.87 8.22
C TYR A 165 -6.77 -1.96 7.34
N VAL A 166 -5.69 -1.37 7.87
CA VAL A 166 -4.86 -0.40 7.15
C VAL A 166 -4.20 -0.98 5.90
N PRO A 167 -3.59 -2.19 5.91
CA PRO A 167 -3.04 -2.78 4.69
C PRO A 167 -4.08 -2.95 3.58
N ALA A 168 -5.32 -3.29 3.91
CA ALA A 168 -6.40 -3.44 2.94
C ALA A 168 -6.79 -2.10 2.30
N ILE A 169 -6.86 -1.02 3.09
CA ILE A 169 -7.12 0.34 2.58
C ILE A 169 -5.97 0.81 1.68
N LEU A 170 -4.72 0.56 2.08
CA LEU A 170 -3.55 0.82 1.25
C LEU A 170 -3.65 0.07 -0.09
N MET A 171 -3.94 -1.23 -0.09
CA MET A 171 -4.14 -2.00 -1.33
C MET A 171 -5.20 -1.37 -2.23
N LEU A 172 -6.39 -1.08 -1.69
CA LEU A 172 -7.51 -0.54 -2.48
C LEU A 172 -7.19 0.83 -3.09
N VAL A 173 -6.60 1.74 -2.32
CA VAL A 173 -6.24 3.08 -2.81
C VAL A 173 -5.13 3.00 -3.83
N LEU A 174 -4.07 2.23 -3.56
CA LEU A 174 -2.90 2.11 -4.44
C LEU A 174 -3.21 1.34 -5.74
N GLN A 175 -4.22 0.47 -5.73
CA GLN A 175 -4.66 -0.29 -6.90
C GLN A 175 -5.63 0.51 -7.79
N HIS A 176 -6.62 1.19 -7.19
CA HIS A 176 -7.74 1.78 -7.94
C HIS A 176 -7.60 3.28 -8.23
N SER A 177 -6.73 4.00 -7.51
CA SER A 177 -6.46 5.40 -7.80
C SER A 177 -5.41 5.53 -8.91
N SER A 178 -5.79 6.19 -10.01
CA SER A 178 -4.83 6.54 -11.07
C SER A 178 -4.01 7.79 -10.75
N ASP A 179 -4.38 8.56 -9.72
CA ASP A 179 -3.69 9.77 -9.28
C ASP A 179 -2.69 9.43 -8.16
N PRO A 180 -1.36 9.49 -8.41
CA PRO A 180 -0.34 9.20 -7.40
C PRO A 180 -0.34 10.19 -6.23
N SER A 181 -0.96 11.36 -6.39
CA SER A 181 -1.12 12.33 -5.30
C SER A 181 -2.09 11.82 -4.23
N LEU A 182 -3.07 10.99 -4.58
CA LEU A 182 -3.95 10.34 -3.59
C LEU A 182 -3.20 9.24 -2.80
N HIS A 183 -2.18 8.63 -3.41
CA HIS A 183 -1.34 7.64 -2.74
C HIS A 183 -0.49 8.29 -1.64
N THR A 184 0.14 9.43 -1.93
CA THR A 184 0.91 10.17 -0.92
C THR A 184 0.01 10.78 0.15
N LEU A 185 -1.18 11.26 -0.20
CA LEU A 185 -2.18 11.71 0.76
C LEU A 185 -2.49 10.61 1.80
N LEU A 186 -2.77 9.39 1.34
CA LEU A 186 -3.07 8.28 2.23
C LEU A 186 -1.87 7.93 3.12
N VAL A 187 -0.70 7.73 2.52
CA VAL A 187 0.49 7.30 3.27
C VAL A 187 0.90 8.35 4.30
N GLU A 188 0.97 9.64 3.93
CA GLU A 188 1.33 10.71 4.87
C GLU A 188 0.26 10.91 5.96
N SER A 189 -1.02 10.69 5.64
CA SER A 189 -2.09 10.73 6.65
C SER A 189 -1.90 9.62 7.67
N LEU A 190 -1.60 8.39 7.23
CA LEU A 190 -1.28 7.26 8.12
C LEU A 190 -0.02 7.53 8.94
N LEU A 191 1.06 8.03 8.32
CA LEU A 191 2.31 8.38 9.01
C LEU A 191 2.11 9.41 10.13
N SER A 192 1.07 10.25 10.01
CA SER A 192 0.73 11.25 11.03
C SER A 192 -0.04 10.70 12.23
N VAL A 193 -0.59 9.48 12.16
CA VAL A 193 -1.45 8.88 13.20
C VAL A 193 -1.06 7.47 13.66
N LYS A 194 -0.19 6.76 12.93
CA LYS A 194 0.21 5.37 13.17
C LYS A 194 1.74 5.23 13.07
N GLU A 195 2.36 4.38 13.89
CA GLU A 195 3.83 4.21 13.98
C GLU A 195 4.37 3.12 13.04
N ASP A 196 3.59 2.07 12.81
CA ASP A 196 3.93 0.83 12.10
C ASP A 196 3.51 0.84 10.62
N VAL A 197 3.38 2.02 10.00
CA VAL A 197 3.01 2.15 8.58
C VAL A 197 4.02 1.48 7.64
N TYR A 198 5.30 1.41 8.06
CA TYR A 198 6.32 0.65 7.34
C TYR A 198 5.90 -0.82 7.17
N GLU A 199 5.42 -1.44 8.25
CA GLU A 199 5.03 -2.84 8.33
C GLU A 199 3.78 -3.09 7.50
N ASP A 200 2.81 -2.16 7.54
CA ASP A 200 1.63 -2.20 6.68
C ASP A 200 2.02 -2.24 5.18
N LEU A 201 2.98 -1.41 4.75
CA LEU A 201 3.44 -1.41 3.37
C LEU A 201 4.17 -2.71 2.98
N ILE A 202 4.89 -3.34 3.90
CA ILE A 202 5.48 -4.66 3.66
C ILE A 202 4.39 -5.71 3.43
N VAL A 203 3.31 -5.69 4.22
CA VAL A 203 2.14 -6.56 4.02
C VAL A 203 1.52 -6.32 2.63
N VAL A 204 1.45 -5.06 2.18
CA VAL A 204 0.97 -4.75 0.81
C VAL A 204 1.90 -5.31 -0.26
N LEU A 205 3.22 -5.25 -0.08
CA LEU A 205 4.17 -5.87 -1.02
C LEU A 205 4.01 -7.40 -1.09
N ALA A 206 3.83 -8.04 0.06
CA ALA A 206 3.63 -9.48 0.15
C ALA A 206 2.31 -9.93 -0.50
N ARG A 207 1.19 -9.26 -0.18
CA ARG A 207 -0.15 -9.78 -0.45
C ARG A 207 -0.97 -9.00 -1.48
N GLY A 208 -0.51 -7.81 -1.87
CA GLY A 208 -1.25 -6.93 -2.79
C GLY A 208 -1.25 -7.41 -4.24
N THR A 209 -1.99 -6.71 -5.09
CA THR A 209 -1.94 -6.91 -6.55
C THR A 209 -0.68 -6.28 -7.15
N SER A 210 -0.42 -6.55 -8.42
CA SER A 210 0.72 -5.98 -9.15
C SER A 210 0.68 -4.44 -9.14
N GLU A 211 -0.50 -3.84 -9.35
CA GLU A 211 -0.73 -2.38 -9.32
C GLU A 211 -0.38 -1.81 -7.96
N ALA A 212 -0.89 -2.43 -6.88
CA ALA A 212 -0.59 -2.01 -5.52
C ALA A 212 0.91 -2.14 -5.21
N ARG A 213 1.58 -3.21 -5.66
CA ARG A 213 3.03 -3.40 -5.47
C ARG A 213 3.86 -2.31 -6.15
N ILE A 214 3.50 -1.90 -7.37
CA ILE A 214 4.19 -0.80 -8.10
C ILE A 214 4.18 0.48 -7.26
N ALA A 215 3.00 0.91 -6.82
CA ALA A 215 2.89 2.12 -6.03
C ALA A 215 3.58 1.96 -4.67
N THR A 216 3.36 0.84 -3.99
CA THR A 216 3.91 0.55 -2.66
C THR A 216 5.43 0.53 -2.66
N ALA A 217 6.08 -0.14 -3.61
CA ALA A 217 7.54 -0.24 -3.67
C ALA A 217 8.16 1.15 -3.89
N ASN A 218 7.58 1.96 -4.78
CA ASN A 218 8.06 3.32 -5.01
C ASN A 218 7.85 4.24 -3.78
N LEU A 219 6.73 4.11 -3.08
CA LEU A 219 6.43 4.89 -1.88
C LEU A 219 7.31 4.46 -0.69
N LEU A 220 7.49 3.15 -0.48
CA LEU A 220 8.34 2.60 0.58
C LEU A 220 9.76 3.19 0.48
N PHE A 221 10.35 3.15 -0.72
CA PHE A 221 11.69 3.70 -0.93
C PHE A 221 11.73 5.23 -1.03
N HIS A 222 10.59 5.91 -1.10
CA HIS A 222 10.50 7.36 -1.01
C HIS A 222 10.54 7.84 0.45
N TYR A 223 9.81 7.16 1.34
CA TYR A 223 9.74 7.52 2.77
C TYR A 223 10.85 6.86 3.61
N TRP A 224 11.29 5.66 3.24
CA TRP A 224 12.38 4.91 3.88
C TRP A 224 13.46 4.51 2.86
N PRO A 225 14.24 5.46 2.34
CA PRO A 225 15.30 5.17 1.39
C PRO A 225 16.40 4.31 2.02
N LEU A 226 16.82 3.26 1.31
CA LEU A 226 17.99 2.47 1.69
C LEU A 226 19.27 3.27 1.38
N LEU A 227 20.16 3.38 2.37
CA LEU A 227 21.38 4.19 2.31
C LEU A 227 22.50 3.48 1.55
N ASN A 228 22.27 3.17 0.28
CA ASN A 228 23.25 2.63 -0.66
C ASN A 228 23.33 3.54 -1.89
N PRO A 229 24.52 4.04 -2.29
CA PRO A 229 24.67 4.95 -3.43
C PRO A 229 24.05 4.44 -4.74
N ASN A 230 24.14 3.13 -5.00
CA ASN A 230 23.57 2.50 -6.20
C ASN A 230 22.04 2.45 -6.17
N ILE A 231 21.42 2.54 -4.98
CA ILE A 231 19.96 2.55 -4.78
C ILE A 231 19.42 3.99 -4.73
N LEU A 232 20.17 4.92 -4.15
CA LEU A 232 19.76 6.32 -3.96
C LEU A 232 19.59 7.06 -5.28
N HIS A 233 20.42 6.77 -6.29
CA HIS A 233 20.34 7.39 -7.62
C HIS A 233 19.44 6.63 -8.62
N ARG A 234 18.51 5.81 -8.11
CA ARG A 234 17.60 5.05 -8.97
C ARG A 234 16.77 5.97 -9.86
N LYS A 235 16.63 5.60 -11.13
CA LYS A 235 15.69 6.28 -12.04
C LYS A 235 14.29 5.66 -11.88
N PRO A 236 13.23 6.48 -11.73
CA PRO A 236 11.86 5.97 -11.82
C PRO A 236 11.62 5.41 -13.22
N VAL A 237 10.75 4.42 -13.32
CA VAL A 237 10.38 3.82 -14.61
C VAL A 237 9.28 4.68 -15.24
N GLN A 238 8.05 4.56 -14.77
CA GLN A 238 6.88 5.34 -15.18
C GLN A 238 6.10 5.88 -13.98
N TYR A 239 5.95 5.10 -12.91
CA TYR A 239 5.37 5.54 -11.66
C TYR A 239 6.22 6.66 -11.06
N ARG A 240 5.59 7.80 -10.81
CA ARG A 240 6.23 8.97 -10.20
C ARG A 240 5.46 9.35 -8.95
N VAL A 241 6.18 9.43 -7.85
CA VAL A 241 5.62 9.95 -6.60
C VAL A 241 5.25 11.42 -6.82
N GLN A 242 4.02 11.78 -6.47
CA GLN A 242 3.50 13.15 -6.59
C GLN A 242 3.02 13.63 -5.22
N ALA A 243 3.36 14.87 -4.87
CA ALA A 243 2.89 15.47 -3.64
C ALA A 243 1.38 15.70 -3.74
N TRP A 244 0.65 15.37 -2.68
CA TRP A 244 -0.77 15.71 -2.58
C TRP A 244 -0.97 17.22 -2.40
N SER A 245 -2.19 17.69 -2.66
CA SER A 245 -2.53 19.11 -2.56
C SER A 245 -3.45 19.35 -1.38
N VAL A 246 -3.14 20.39 -0.59
CA VAL A 246 -3.99 20.82 0.52
C VAL A 246 -5.31 21.35 -0.03
N PRO A 247 -6.48 20.93 0.51
CA PRO A 247 -7.77 21.34 -0.01
C PRO A 247 -7.99 22.85 0.15
N THR A 248 -8.76 23.43 -0.76
CA THR A 248 -9.23 24.82 -0.67
C THR A 248 -10.19 25.00 0.50
N CYS A 249 -10.39 26.26 0.92
CA CYS A 249 -11.21 26.61 2.06
C CYS A 249 -12.66 26.09 1.90
N GLN A 250 -13.09 25.31 2.89
CA GLN A 250 -14.42 24.70 2.91
C GLN A 250 -15.50 25.60 3.52
N ASN A 251 -15.14 26.79 4.03
CA ASN A 251 -16.13 27.80 4.40
C ASN A 251 -16.91 28.24 3.15
N ARG A 252 -18.23 28.04 3.14
CA ARG A 252 -19.12 28.37 2.01
C ARG A 252 -19.12 29.86 1.68
N ASN A 253 -18.88 30.71 2.68
CA ASN A 253 -18.86 32.17 2.54
C ASN A 253 -17.44 32.73 2.37
N CYS A 254 -16.44 31.90 2.14
CA CYS A 254 -15.08 32.36 1.87
C CYS A 254 -15.01 33.00 0.47
N PRO A 255 -14.63 34.29 0.34
CA PRO A 255 -14.60 34.98 -0.94
C PRO A 255 -13.53 34.42 -1.88
N ASP A 256 -12.34 34.15 -1.34
CA ASP A 256 -11.15 33.82 -2.14
C ASP A 256 -10.96 32.32 -2.39
N LYS A 257 -11.60 31.47 -1.56
CA LYS A 257 -11.41 30.01 -1.57
C LYS A 257 -9.92 29.58 -1.54
N ASP A 258 -9.11 30.34 -0.82
CA ASP A 258 -7.68 30.08 -0.61
C ASP A 258 -7.39 28.69 -0.06
N ILE A 259 -6.13 28.26 -0.19
CA ILE A 259 -5.62 27.00 0.36
C ILE A 259 -5.82 26.97 1.88
N SER A 260 -6.31 25.85 2.40
CA SER A 260 -6.54 25.66 3.83
C SER A 260 -5.22 25.56 4.60
N VAL A 261 -5.19 26.04 5.84
CA VAL A 261 -4.00 25.96 6.72
C VAL A 261 -4.28 25.26 8.04
N LYS A 262 -5.55 25.20 8.45
CA LYS A 262 -5.98 24.53 9.68
C LYS A 262 -7.29 23.75 9.47
N ARG A 263 -7.50 22.70 10.26
CA ARG A 263 -8.75 21.96 10.42
C ARG A 263 -9.41 22.33 11.74
N CYS A 264 -10.71 22.62 11.70
CA CYS A 264 -11.53 22.79 12.89
C CYS A 264 -12.38 21.54 13.12
N TYR A 265 -12.41 21.05 14.35
CA TYR A 265 -13.18 19.87 14.75
C TYR A 265 -14.43 20.22 15.58
N ASP A 266 -14.71 21.52 15.74
CA ASP A 266 -15.90 21.98 16.45
C ASP A 266 -17.16 21.76 15.60
N PRO A 267 -18.15 20.98 16.08
CA PRO A 267 -19.33 20.63 15.30
C PRO A 267 -20.21 21.84 14.95
N ILE A 268 -20.26 22.85 15.82
CA ILE A 268 -21.06 24.06 15.60
C ILE A 268 -20.43 24.89 14.48
N ILE A 269 -19.11 25.07 14.49
CA ILE A 269 -18.39 25.75 13.42
C ILE A 269 -18.53 25.01 12.09
N CYS A 270 -18.30 23.70 12.07
CA CYS A 270 -18.39 22.91 10.84
C CYS A 270 -19.78 23.04 10.20
N ALA A 271 -20.81 23.01 11.04
CA ALA A 271 -22.18 23.09 10.59
C ALA A 271 -22.63 24.52 10.23
N GLN A 272 -22.05 25.55 10.85
CA GLN A 272 -22.33 26.97 10.54
C GLN A 272 -21.63 27.42 9.25
N TYR A 273 -20.35 27.08 9.08
CA TYR A 273 -19.52 27.60 8.00
C TYR A 273 -19.45 26.67 6.78
N GLY A 274 -19.62 25.35 6.97
CA GLY A 274 -19.49 24.35 5.91
C GLY A 274 -20.74 23.50 5.66
N GLU A 275 -21.79 23.63 6.48
CA GLU A 275 -22.92 22.67 6.51
C GLU A 275 -22.44 21.20 6.52
N THR A 276 -21.34 20.95 7.23
CA THR A 276 -20.68 19.64 7.25
C THR A 276 -20.40 19.22 8.68
N ALA A 277 -20.18 17.92 8.87
CA ALA A 277 -19.68 17.40 10.14
C ALA A 277 -18.17 17.64 10.24
N PRO A 278 -17.60 17.62 11.45
CA PRO A 278 -16.16 17.69 11.64
C PRO A 278 -15.37 16.66 10.81
N PRO A 279 -14.14 16.99 10.37
CA PRO A 279 -13.53 18.32 10.38
C PRO A 279 -13.96 19.20 9.20
N ILE A 280 -13.77 20.52 9.35
CA ILE A 280 -13.79 21.52 8.27
C ILE A 280 -12.39 22.10 8.06
N ALA A 281 -11.92 22.15 6.82
CA ALA A 281 -10.65 22.77 6.44
C ALA A 281 -10.83 24.25 6.10
N LEU A 282 -10.04 25.13 6.72
CA LEU A 282 -10.17 26.58 6.62
C LEU A 282 -8.85 27.24 6.19
N CYS A 283 -8.95 28.23 5.31
CA CYS A 283 -7.83 29.12 4.99
C CYS A 283 -7.49 30.04 6.17
N LYS A 284 -6.34 30.71 6.07
CA LYS A 284 -5.80 31.60 7.11
C LYS A 284 -6.82 32.65 7.56
N ASN A 285 -7.44 33.37 6.62
CA ASN A 285 -8.39 34.43 6.94
C ASN A 285 -9.64 33.87 7.65
N CYS A 286 -10.19 32.76 7.16
CA CYS A 286 -11.39 32.17 7.76
C CYS A 286 -11.12 31.60 9.15
N VAL A 287 -9.94 30.98 9.37
CA VAL A 287 -9.63 30.42 10.69
C VAL A 287 -9.35 31.52 11.72
N GLU A 288 -8.70 32.62 11.34
CA GLU A 288 -8.50 33.77 12.23
C GLU A 288 -9.84 34.35 12.71
N THR A 289 -10.84 34.47 11.83
CA THR A 289 -12.20 34.89 12.20
C THR A 289 -12.85 33.91 13.19
N VAL A 290 -12.79 32.61 12.90
CA VAL A 290 -13.40 31.57 13.74
C VAL A 290 -12.74 31.50 15.13
N GLU A 291 -11.41 31.53 15.19
CA GLU A 291 -10.64 31.47 16.44
C GLU A 291 -10.90 32.73 17.30
N TYR A 292 -11.05 33.90 16.67
CA TYR A 292 -11.39 35.15 17.35
C TYR A 292 -12.81 35.13 17.93
N GLU A 293 -13.81 34.71 17.14
CA GLU A 293 -15.22 34.73 17.56
C GLU A 293 -15.55 33.73 18.67
N LYS A 294 -14.93 32.53 18.66
CA LYS A 294 -15.34 31.41 19.51
C LYS A 294 -14.31 30.96 20.54
N LYS A 295 -13.15 31.62 20.62
CA LYS A 295 -12.06 31.29 21.56
C LYS A 295 -11.67 29.81 21.53
N LEU A 296 -11.68 29.21 20.33
CA LEU A 296 -11.28 27.83 20.10
C LEU A 296 -9.98 27.79 19.30
N LYS A 297 -9.26 26.66 19.35
CA LYS A 297 -7.99 26.49 18.64
C LYS A 297 -8.17 25.42 17.56
N ALA A 298 -8.03 25.82 16.30
CA ALA A 298 -8.01 24.89 15.18
C ALA A 298 -6.64 24.20 15.09
N VAL A 299 -6.61 23.02 14.48
CA VAL A 299 -5.41 22.16 14.37
C VAL A 299 -4.72 22.46 13.05
N PRO A 300 -3.38 22.68 13.02
CA PRO A 300 -2.66 22.87 11.76
C PRO A 300 -2.78 21.66 10.83
N ILE A 301 -2.83 21.92 9.53
CA ILE A 301 -2.73 20.88 8.50
C ILE A 301 -1.25 20.54 8.32
N CYS A 302 -0.91 19.26 8.45
CA CYS A 302 0.40 18.75 8.03
C CYS A 302 0.49 18.90 6.51
N ASN A 303 1.52 19.60 6.03
CA ASN A 303 1.73 19.88 4.61
C ASN A 303 2.43 18.71 3.91
N PRO A 304 2.18 18.52 2.60
CA PRO A 304 2.77 17.42 1.83
C PRO A 304 4.29 17.45 1.85
N MET A 305 4.92 16.28 1.90
CA MET A 305 6.36 16.17 1.73
C MET A 305 6.77 16.47 0.28
N ALA A 306 7.97 17.02 0.10
CA ALA A 306 8.55 17.20 -1.22
C ALA A 306 8.87 15.84 -1.86
N THR A 307 8.53 15.67 -3.14
CA THR A 307 8.78 14.44 -3.89
C THR A 307 10.17 14.35 -4.50
N THR A 308 11.00 15.38 -4.31
CA THR A 308 12.39 15.37 -4.74
C THR A 308 13.19 14.29 -4.00
N ASP A 309 14.11 13.62 -4.68
CA ASP A 309 14.99 12.55 -4.15
C ASP A 309 16.07 13.07 -3.17
N ASN A 310 15.85 14.22 -2.53
CA ASN A 310 16.76 14.77 -1.53
C ASN A 310 16.59 14.03 -0.20
N VAL A 311 17.43 13.00 0.00
CA VAL A 311 17.54 12.22 1.23
C VAL A 311 18.54 12.87 2.19
N VAL A 312 18.41 14.18 2.41
CA VAL A 312 19.28 14.94 3.31
C VAL A 312 18.52 15.47 4.51
N CYS A 313 19.21 15.60 5.62
CA CYS A 313 18.68 16.16 6.85
C CYS A 313 18.19 17.60 6.63
N GLN A 314 16.95 17.86 7.05
CA GLN A 314 16.27 19.14 6.92
C GLN A 314 16.37 20.01 8.18
N ASN A 315 17.08 19.53 9.21
CA ASN A 315 17.33 20.34 10.39
C ASN A 315 18.26 21.51 10.06
N ARG A 316 17.79 22.75 10.24
CA ARG A 316 18.52 23.99 9.88
C ARG A 316 19.87 24.13 10.61
N GLY A 317 20.00 23.53 11.79
CA GLY A 317 21.23 23.53 12.59
C GLY A 317 22.08 22.27 12.47
N CYS A 318 21.88 21.43 11.45
CA CYS A 318 22.57 20.14 11.34
C CYS A 318 24.09 20.30 11.21
N GLY A 319 24.81 19.95 12.28
CA GLY A 319 26.27 19.89 12.32
C GLY A 319 26.87 18.53 11.94
N SER A 320 26.03 17.53 11.66
CA SER A 320 26.50 16.17 11.36
C SER A 320 27.35 16.12 10.09
N THR A 321 28.40 15.31 10.14
CA THR A 321 29.24 14.96 8.99
C THR A 321 28.49 14.09 7.99
N ASN A 322 27.60 13.21 8.47
CA ASN A 322 26.72 12.40 7.63
C ASN A 322 25.29 12.95 7.67
N ARG A 323 24.97 13.76 6.66
CA ARG A 323 23.65 14.41 6.55
C ARG A 323 22.58 13.53 5.92
N LEU A 324 22.82 12.26 5.63
CA LEU A 324 21.80 11.39 5.05
C LEU A 324 20.63 11.22 6.02
N ALA A 325 19.41 11.47 5.54
CA ALA A 325 18.22 11.32 6.33
C ALA A 325 17.90 9.83 6.56
N VAL A 326 17.66 9.46 7.81
CA VAL A 326 17.38 8.07 8.24
C VAL A 326 15.98 7.90 8.83
N GLY A 327 15.34 9.00 9.19
CA GLY A 327 14.00 9.00 9.73
C GLY A 327 13.26 10.32 9.53
N THR A 328 11.94 10.26 9.68
CA THR A 328 11.03 11.39 9.51
C THR A 328 10.14 11.52 10.74
N CYS A 329 9.92 12.75 11.21
CA CYS A 329 9.00 13.04 12.30
C CYS A 329 7.79 13.85 11.82
N PHE A 330 6.60 13.44 12.28
CA PHE A 330 5.30 14.07 11.97
C PHE A 330 4.71 14.81 13.19
N ALA A 331 5.40 14.83 14.33
CA ALA A 331 4.92 15.51 15.53
C ALA A 331 4.84 17.02 15.32
N GLU A 332 3.75 17.66 15.80
CA GLU A 332 3.47 19.08 15.58
C GLU A 332 4.64 19.98 15.99
N ASP A 333 5.27 19.71 17.14
CA ASP A 333 6.38 20.51 17.66
C ASP A 333 7.64 20.41 16.79
N CYS A 334 7.89 19.27 16.14
CA CYS A 334 8.99 19.10 15.19
C CYS A 334 8.71 19.80 13.85
N ILE A 335 7.49 19.71 13.34
CA ILE A 335 7.15 20.21 11.99
C ILE A 335 6.81 21.70 11.98
N ARG A 336 6.34 22.28 13.10
CA ARG A 336 6.00 23.70 13.22
C ARG A 336 7.09 24.66 12.73
N PRO A 337 8.38 24.55 13.13
CA PRO A 337 9.44 25.41 12.61
C PRO A 337 9.75 25.17 11.12
N HIS A 338 9.28 24.05 10.56
CA HIS A 338 9.43 23.65 9.17
C HIS A 338 8.14 23.82 8.36
N GLN A 339 7.35 24.86 8.67
CA GLN A 339 6.11 25.19 7.96
C GLN A 339 5.11 24.02 7.93
N TYR A 340 5.08 23.21 8.98
CA TYR A 340 4.23 22.02 9.11
C TYR A 340 4.47 20.94 8.04
N ILE A 341 5.64 20.93 7.39
CA ILE A 341 6.08 19.81 6.53
C ILE A 341 6.80 18.78 7.43
N PRO A 342 6.53 17.46 7.27
CA PRO A 342 7.23 16.41 8.00
C PRO A 342 8.75 16.54 7.93
N LEU A 343 9.42 16.40 9.06
CA LEU A 343 10.83 16.75 9.20
C LEU A 343 11.72 15.52 9.00
N ARG A 344 12.48 15.49 7.90
CA ARG A 344 13.52 14.47 7.64
C ARG A 344 14.81 14.78 8.39
N LEU A 345 15.35 13.79 9.10
CA LEU A 345 16.50 13.95 10.00
C LEU A 345 17.57 12.89 9.74
N CYS A 346 18.85 13.30 9.82
CA CYS A 346 19.96 12.34 9.93
C CYS A 346 19.94 11.66 11.31
N GLN A 347 20.74 10.61 11.48
CA GLN A 347 20.79 9.82 12.71
C GLN A 347 21.02 10.69 13.96
N GLU A 348 22.05 11.54 13.95
CA GLU A 348 22.38 12.40 15.09
C GLU A 348 21.24 13.37 15.45
N CYS A 349 20.66 14.05 14.45
CA CYS A 349 19.56 14.97 14.71
C CYS A 349 18.30 14.24 15.15
N PHE A 350 18.04 13.05 14.60
CA PHE A 350 16.89 12.23 14.95
C PHE A 350 16.96 11.76 16.40
N ASP A 351 18.13 11.36 16.88
CA ASP A 351 18.31 10.95 18.28
C ASP A 351 18.26 12.17 19.21
N ALA A 352 18.96 13.26 18.87
CA ALA A 352 19.00 14.47 19.68
C ALA A 352 17.60 15.09 19.91
N LEU A 353 16.77 15.17 18.85
CA LEU A 353 15.42 15.72 18.94
C LEU A 353 14.44 14.85 19.74
N HIS A 354 14.74 13.55 19.95
CA HIS A 354 13.79 12.61 20.55
C HIS A 354 14.26 11.97 21.86
N THR A 355 15.47 12.27 22.33
CA THR A 355 15.99 11.76 23.61
C THR A 355 15.38 12.51 24.81
N GLU A 356 15.08 13.80 24.65
CA GLU A 356 14.61 14.69 25.74
C GLU A 356 13.11 15.03 25.67
N THR A 357 12.36 14.47 24.70
CA THR A 357 10.95 14.82 24.49
C THR A 357 10.01 14.11 25.48
N VAL A 358 9.17 14.90 26.15
CA VAL A 358 8.19 14.44 27.17
C VAL A 358 6.92 13.83 26.54
N GLY A 359 6.75 13.89 25.21
CA GLY A 359 5.56 13.41 24.50
C GLY A 359 5.84 12.31 23.47
N LYS A 360 4.81 11.51 23.14
CA LYS A 360 4.87 10.50 22.08
C LYS A 360 4.91 11.19 20.72
N HIS A 361 6.08 11.22 20.09
CA HIS A 361 6.25 11.73 18.72
C HIS A 361 5.94 10.63 17.70
N MET A 362 5.22 10.99 16.63
CA MET A 362 5.07 10.14 15.45
C MET A 362 6.38 10.13 14.67
N ARG A 363 7.12 9.02 14.79
CA ARG A 363 8.50 8.86 14.32
C ARG A 363 8.57 7.64 13.41
N HIS A 364 9.19 7.84 12.26
CA HIS A 364 9.35 6.79 11.25
C HIS A 364 10.82 6.63 10.93
N LYS A 365 11.36 5.44 11.18
CA LYS A 365 12.75 5.07 10.88
C LYS A 365 12.76 3.72 10.16
N GLY A 366 13.67 3.57 9.20
CA GLY A 366 13.82 2.31 8.46
C GLY A 366 14.37 1.20 9.35
N MET A 367 14.00 -0.03 9.05
CA MET A 367 14.55 -1.22 9.69
C MET A 367 15.99 -1.48 9.21
N THR A 368 16.81 -2.11 10.06
CA THR A 368 18.20 -2.48 9.73
C THR A 368 18.37 -3.96 9.40
N SER A 369 17.51 -4.82 9.93
CA SER A 369 17.49 -6.26 9.69
C SER A 369 16.09 -6.79 9.98
N VAL A 370 15.60 -7.70 9.16
CA VAL A 370 14.27 -8.30 9.31
C VAL A 370 14.23 -9.46 10.30
N TRP A 371 15.36 -10.12 10.54
CA TRP A 371 15.42 -11.33 11.36
C TRP A 371 15.04 -11.07 12.82
N GLY A 372 14.16 -11.91 13.36
CA GLY A 372 13.64 -11.81 14.73
C GLY A 372 12.55 -10.75 14.91
N THR A 373 12.00 -10.21 13.83
CA THR A 373 10.92 -9.21 13.87
C THR A 373 9.56 -9.82 13.55
N SER A 374 8.47 -9.15 13.93
CA SER A 374 7.10 -9.58 13.61
C SER A 374 6.82 -9.63 12.10
N VAL A 375 7.56 -8.87 11.30
CA VAL A 375 7.38 -8.76 9.84
C VAL A 375 8.30 -9.66 9.02
N GLU A 376 9.08 -10.55 9.67
CA GLU A 376 10.03 -11.42 9.00
C GLU A 376 9.40 -12.19 7.83
N ARG A 377 8.28 -12.86 8.08
CA ARG A 377 7.58 -13.66 7.06
C ARG A 377 7.02 -12.80 5.93
N ASP A 378 6.40 -11.67 6.26
CA ASP A 378 5.82 -10.79 5.24
C ASP A 378 6.91 -10.11 4.40
N MET A 379 8.08 -9.80 4.97
CA MET A 379 9.23 -9.28 4.21
C MET A 379 9.81 -10.33 3.26
N VAL A 380 10.00 -11.56 3.73
CA VAL A 380 10.47 -12.68 2.89
C VAL A 380 9.51 -12.90 1.73
N GLU A 381 8.20 -12.93 2.00
CA GLU A 381 7.18 -13.07 0.96
C GLU A 381 7.16 -11.84 0.02
N ALA A 382 7.33 -10.62 0.53
CA ALA A 382 7.43 -9.41 -0.29
C ALA A 382 8.61 -9.46 -1.27
N VAL A 383 9.79 -9.90 -0.80
CA VAL A 383 10.97 -10.09 -1.65
C VAL A 383 10.67 -11.11 -2.75
N VAL A 384 10.13 -12.28 -2.37
CA VAL A 384 9.79 -13.35 -3.34
C VAL A 384 8.78 -12.85 -4.37
N LYS A 385 7.72 -12.18 -3.95
CA LYS A 385 6.68 -11.65 -4.86
C LYS A 385 7.23 -10.61 -5.81
N LEU A 386 8.07 -9.69 -5.33
CA LEU A 386 8.72 -8.69 -6.19
C LEU A 386 9.63 -9.34 -7.24
N LEU A 387 10.38 -10.38 -6.88
CA LEU A 387 11.19 -11.16 -7.84
C LEU A 387 10.30 -11.85 -8.89
N LYS A 388 9.17 -12.43 -8.46
CA LYS A 388 8.19 -13.11 -9.34
C LYS A 388 7.53 -12.18 -10.38
N GLU A 389 7.39 -10.89 -10.11
CA GLU A 389 6.77 -9.97 -11.08
C GLU A 389 7.53 -9.90 -12.42
N THR A 390 8.81 -10.29 -12.44
CA THR A 390 9.59 -10.37 -13.68
C THR A 390 9.15 -11.52 -14.58
N SER A 391 8.67 -12.64 -14.02
CA SER A 391 8.25 -13.81 -14.79
C SER A 391 6.84 -13.67 -15.36
N GLY A 392 5.92 -12.99 -14.68
CA GLY A 392 4.53 -12.83 -15.13
C GLY A 392 4.38 -12.16 -16.51
N ASN A 393 5.37 -11.38 -16.96
CA ASN A 393 5.39 -10.78 -18.30
C ASN A 393 5.84 -11.74 -19.40
N LEU A 394 6.53 -12.83 -19.06
CA LEU A 394 6.99 -13.83 -20.01
C LEU A 394 5.91 -14.86 -20.35
N GLU A 395 4.93 -15.06 -19.45
CA GLU A 395 3.86 -16.06 -19.56
C GLU A 395 2.81 -15.72 -20.63
N GLY A 396 2.60 -14.42 -20.93
CA GLY A 396 1.77 -14.00 -22.07
C GLY A 396 2.36 -14.31 -23.46
N TYR A 397 3.59 -14.83 -23.52
CA TYR A 397 4.31 -15.17 -24.76
C TYR A 397 4.45 -16.68 -25.00
N GLU A 398 3.79 -17.52 -24.20
CA GLU A 398 3.91 -18.98 -24.30
C GLU A 398 3.51 -19.58 -25.67
N SER A 399 2.91 -18.78 -26.58
CA SER A 399 2.60 -19.22 -27.95
C SER A 399 3.78 -19.20 -28.94
N GLU A 400 4.93 -18.58 -28.62
CA GLU A 400 6.08 -18.57 -29.53
C GLU A 400 7.36 -19.06 -28.83
N GLY A 401 7.75 -20.29 -29.17
CA GLY A 401 8.83 -21.05 -28.53
C GLY A 401 10.11 -20.24 -28.26
N ARG A 402 10.57 -20.27 -27.01
CA ARG A 402 11.82 -19.61 -26.62
C ARG A 402 12.97 -20.62 -26.57
N ARG A 403 13.97 -20.37 -27.40
CA ARG A 403 15.32 -20.97 -27.30
C ARG A 403 16.28 -20.00 -26.56
N PRO A 404 17.34 -20.50 -25.90
CA PRO A 404 18.26 -19.69 -25.07
C PRO A 404 19.00 -18.56 -25.81
N LYS A 405 19.52 -17.58 -25.05
CA LYS A 405 20.25 -16.37 -25.52
C LYS A 405 21.37 -16.65 -26.53
N TRP A 406 22.15 -17.70 -26.32
CA TRP A 406 23.27 -18.07 -27.22
C TRP A 406 22.79 -18.50 -28.61
N LEU A 407 21.57 -19.04 -28.72
CA LEU A 407 21.02 -19.51 -29.99
C LEU A 407 20.37 -18.36 -30.79
N ARG A 408 19.87 -17.32 -30.13
CA ARG A 408 19.26 -16.13 -30.78
C ARG A 408 20.29 -15.19 -31.41
N GLN A 409 21.55 -15.23 -30.97
CA GLN A 409 22.62 -14.38 -31.51
C GLN A 409 23.02 -14.74 -32.95
N LEU A 410 22.63 -15.91 -33.46
CA LEU A 410 23.00 -16.38 -34.81
C LEU A 410 22.05 -15.92 -35.93
N GLU A 411 20.84 -15.46 -35.61
CA GLU A 411 19.76 -15.23 -36.60
C GLU A 411 19.32 -13.75 -36.69
N GLY A 412 20.24 -12.81 -36.46
CA GLY A 412 19.98 -11.37 -36.43
C GLY A 412 18.93 -10.86 -37.44
N GLY A 413 17.76 -10.49 -36.91
CA GLY A 413 16.70 -9.79 -37.63
C GLY A 413 16.13 -8.68 -36.75
N HIS A 414 16.34 -7.43 -37.16
CA HIS A 414 15.79 -6.26 -36.50
C HIS A 414 14.25 -6.29 -36.49
N THR A 415 13.64 -6.39 -35.31
CA THR A 415 12.22 -6.05 -35.13
C THR A 415 12.11 -4.73 -34.38
N LEU A 416 11.96 -3.66 -35.17
CA LEU A 416 11.56 -2.33 -34.74
C LEU A 416 10.10 -2.34 -34.24
N GLY A 417 9.86 -1.58 -33.18
CA GLY A 417 8.55 -1.01 -32.88
C GLY A 417 7.59 -1.95 -32.18
N ARG A 418 7.69 -2.04 -30.85
CA ARG A 418 6.60 -2.56 -30.03
C ARG A 418 6.02 -1.45 -29.18
N GLU A 419 4.70 -1.28 -29.25
CA GLU A 419 3.97 -0.38 -28.35
C GLU A 419 4.32 -0.73 -26.90
N ILE A 420 4.70 0.28 -26.13
CA ILE A 420 5.14 0.12 -24.74
C ILE A 420 3.90 -0.19 -23.90
N ASP A 421 3.78 -1.44 -23.45
CA ASP A 421 2.86 -1.78 -22.37
C ASP A 421 3.43 -1.22 -21.08
N LYS A 422 2.84 -0.10 -20.67
CA LYS A 422 3.20 0.67 -19.49
C LYS A 422 3.25 -0.17 -18.22
N MET A 423 2.29 -1.08 -18.08
CA MET A 423 2.16 -1.95 -16.92
C MET A 423 3.20 -3.07 -16.95
N ALA A 424 3.44 -3.66 -18.14
CA ALA A 424 4.46 -4.69 -18.29
C ALA A 424 5.86 -4.17 -17.92
N ASP A 425 6.23 -2.96 -18.36
CA ASP A 425 7.52 -2.37 -18.05
C ASP A 425 7.72 -2.13 -16.54
N GLU A 426 6.70 -1.60 -15.85
CA GLU A 426 6.74 -1.43 -14.40
C GLU A 426 6.91 -2.76 -13.66
N ARG A 427 6.07 -3.75 -14.01
CA ARG A 427 6.12 -5.08 -13.39
C ARG A 427 7.48 -5.75 -13.58
N ARG A 428 8.06 -5.61 -14.77
CA ARG A 428 9.39 -6.14 -15.08
C ARG A 428 10.46 -5.58 -14.13
N MET A 429 10.39 -4.28 -13.83
CA MET A 429 11.37 -3.60 -12.99
C MET A 429 11.10 -3.73 -11.50
N LEU A 430 9.98 -4.32 -11.08
CA LEU A 430 9.67 -4.51 -9.66
C LEU A 430 10.71 -5.38 -8.92
N SER A 431 11.32 -6.34 -9.61
CA SER A 431 12.33 -7.22 -9.02
C SER A 431 13.55 -6.48 -8.49
N ARG A 432 13.87 -5.29 -9.01
CA ARG A 432 14.95 -4.46 -8.45
C ARG A 432 14.71 -4.10 -6.99
N PHE A 433 13.45 -3.81 -6.63
CA PHE A 433 13.08 -3.50 -5.26
C PHE A 433 13.18 -4.75 -4.39
N GLY A 434 12.82 -5.92 -4.92
CA GLY A 434 13.02 -7.21 -4.26
C GLY A 434 14.49 -7.48 -3.95
N VAL A 435 15.38 -7.28 -4.94
CA VAL A 435 16.84 -7.41 -4.75
C VAL A 435 17.38 -6.42 -3.72
N TRP A 436 16.92 -5.17 -3.74
CA TRP A 436 17.35 -4.15 -2.79
C TRP A 436 16.91 -4.46 -1.35
N LEU A 437 15.66 -4.90 -1.16
CA LEU A 437 15.17 -5.33 0.16
C LEU A 437 15.92 -6.57 0.65
N LEU A 438 16.12 -7.56 -0.22
CA LEU A 438 16.90 -8.76 0.05
C LEU A 438 18.30 -8.42 0.55
N ALA A 439 19.03 -7.60 -0.22
CA ALA A 439 20.43 -7.27 0.07
C ALA A 439 20.59 -6.41 1.32
N ALA A 440 19.66 -5.49 1.58
CA ALA A 440 19.77 -4.55 2.69
C ALA A 440 19.17 -5.04 4.01
N LEU A 441 18.10 -5.84 3.95
CA LEU A 441 17.27 -6.17 5.12
C LEU A 441 17.22 -7.66 5.45
N CYS A 442 17.53 -8.52 4.49
CA CYS A 442 17.49 -9.98 4.64
C CYS A 442 18.89 -10.62 4.49
N PRO A 443 19.95 -10.16 5.18
CA PRO A 443 21.28 -10.75 5.02
C PRO A 443 21.27 -12.21 5.52
N PRO A 444 21.87 -13.18 4.82
CA PRO A 444 21.82 -14.60 5.19
C PRO A 444 22.83 -14.90 6.31
N VAL A 445 22.59 -14.30 7.47
CA VAL A 445 23.38 -14.50 8.70
C VAL A 445 23.09 -15.87 9.31
N PRO A 446 23.99 -16.46 10.12
CA PRO A 446 23.80 -17.80 10.70
C PRO A 446 22.51 -17.97 11.53
N GLN A 447 21.96 -16.88 12.05
CA GLN A 447 20.73 -16.88 12.87
C GLN A 447 19.45 -16.77 12.05
N ALA A 448 19.55 -16.47 10.75
CA ALA A 448 18.39 -16.41 9.86
C ALA A 448 17.76 -17.80 9.73
N ASP A 449 16.43 -17.83 9.63
CA ASP A 449 15.69 -19.07 9.43
C ASP A 449 16.11 -19.76 8.11
N PRO A 450 16.64 -21.00 8.15
CA PRO A 450 17.12 -21.68 6.95
C PRO A 450 16.04 -21.87 5.90
N GLU A 451 14.78 -22.14 6.28
CA GLU A 451 13.68 -22.30 5.31
C GLU A 451 13.41 -20.98 4.58
N SER A 452 13.40 -19.85 5.29
CA SER A 452 13.25 -18.51 4.70
C SER A 452 14.40 -18.15 3.76
N ILE A 453 15.65 -18.48 4.12
CA ILE A 453 16.82 -18.31 3.23
C ILE A 453 16.67 -19.18 1.98
N GLY A 454 16.30 -20.46 2.15
CA GLY A 454 16.10 -21.38 1.05
C GLY A 454 14.98 -20.98 0.10
N TYR A 455 13.87 -20.46 0.63
CA TYR A 455 12.75 -19.94 -0.15
C TYR A 455 13.16 -18.75 -1.01
N MET A 456 13.85 -17.75 -0.45
CA MET A 456 14.39 -16.61 -1.22
C MET A 456 15.42 -17.06 -2.26
N MET A 457 16.33 -17.96 -1.89
CA MET A 457 17.38 -18.47 -2.76
C MET A 457 16.81 -19.24 -3.96
N SER A 458 15.81 -20.09 -3.74
CA SER A 458 15.10 -20.78 -4.82
C SER A 458 14.45 -19.79 -5.80
N MET A 459 13.81 -18.75 -5.27
CA MET A 459 13.24 -17.70 -6.11
C MET A 459 14.31 -16.89 -6.85
N LEU A 460 15.48 -16.64 -6.24
CA LEU A 460 16.60 -16.01 -6.93
C LEU A 460 17.09 -16.83 -8.11
N PHE A 461 17.23 -18.15 -7.98
CA PHE A 461 17.63 -19.01 -9.10
C PHE A 461 16.58 -19.02 -10.22
N GLN A 462 15.29 -19.03 -9.87
CA GLN A 462 14.23 -18.80 -10.84
C GLN A 462 14.35 -17.43 -11.52
N TRP A 463 14.66 -16.38 -10.75
CA TRP A 463 14.84 -15.03 -11.28
C TRP A 463 16.07 -14.91 -12.19
N PHE A 464 17.16 -15.65 -11.93
CA PHE A 464 18.33 -15.76 -12.82
C PHE A 464 17.93 -16.34 -14.18
N ALA A 465 17.19 -17.45 -14.18
CA ALA A 465 16.67 -18.06 -15.41
C ALA A 465 15.73 -17.10 -16.16
N THR A 466 14.85 -16.43 -15.43
CA THR A 466 13.87 -15.47 -15.99
C THR A 466 14.58 -14.28 -16.65
N THR A 467 15.54 -13.67 -15.95
CA THR A 467 16.28 -12.49 -16.44
C THR A 467 17.18 -12.82 -17.62
N ALA A 468 17.75 -14.04 -17.66
CA ALA A 468 18.51 -14.51 -18.80
C ALA A 468 17.69 -14.54 -20.11
N LEU A 469 16.36 -14.68 -20.03
CA LEU A 469 15.44 -14.72 -21.16
C LEU A 469 14.87 -13.34 -21.55
N LEU A 470 15.22 -12.27 -20.82
CA LEU A 470 14.74 -10.94 -21.10
C LEU A 470 15.35 -10.35 -22.40
N PRO A 471 14.63 -9.44 -23.09
CA PRO A 471 15.17 -8.68 -24.20
C PRO A 471 16.45 -7.92 -23.82
N ASN A 472 17.35 -7.74 -24.79
CA ASN A 472 18.59 -6.96 -24.62
C ASN A 472 18.34 -5.45 -24.74
N ASP A 473 17.48 -4.93 -23.87
CA ASP A 473 17.17 -3.52 -23.73
C ASP A 473 17.74 -2.94 -22.41
N SER A 474 17.58 -1.64 -22.21
CA SER A 474 18.11 -0.95 -21.01
C SER A 474 17.58 -1.53 -19.69
N MET A 475 16.35 -2.04 -19.67
CA MET A 475 15.72 -2.62 -18.48
C MET A 475 16.27 -4.02 -18.18
N GLY A 476 16.45 -4.84 -19.22
CA GLY A 476 17.08 -6.15 -19.10
C GLY A 476 18.52 -6.03 -18.62
N ALA A 477 19.29 -5.10 -19.20
CA ALA A 477 20.65 -4.81 -18.77
C ALA A 477 20.71 -4.32 -17.31
N ALA A 478 19.78 -3.44 -16.90
CA ALA A 478 19.72 -2.95 -15.53
C ALA A 478 19.43 -4.07 -14.52
N LEU A 479 18.55 -5.02 -14.84
CA LEU A 479 18.27 -6.17 -13.97
C LEU A 479 19.43 -7.16 -13.93
N GLU A 480 20.10 -7.42 -15.05
CA GLU A 480 21.31 -8.25 -15.09
C GLU A 480 22.43 -7.66 -14.23
N GLN A 481 22.62 -6.32 -14.25
CA GLN A 481 23.62 -5.64 -13.43
C GLN A 481 23.40 -5.85 -11.92
N LEU A 482 22.15 -6.00 -11.48
CA LEU A 482 21.86 -6.27 -10.06
C LEU A 482 22.43 -7.61 -9.56
N LYS A 483 22.66 -8.57 -10.47
CA LYS A 483 23.27 -9.85 -10.11
C LYS A 483 24.67 -9.65 -9.58
N SER A 484 25.49 -8.85 -10.28
CA SER A 484 26.84 -8.53 -9.83
C SER A 484 26.86 -7.52 -8.68
N ASP A 485 25.96 -6.53 -8.69
CA ASP A 485 26.01 -5.42 -7.74
C ASP A 485 25.53 -5.82 -6.33
N PHE A 486 24.66 -6.83 -6.22
CA PHE A 486 24.00 -7.19 -4.96
C PHE A 486 23.87 -8.70 -4.76
N VAL A 487 23.36 -9.43 -5.76
CA VAL A 487 22.90 -10.80 -5.53
C VAL A 487 24.06 -11.79 -5.37
N ALA A 488 25.17 -11.60 -6.08
CA ALA A 488 26.34 -12.46 -5.96
C ALA A 488 26.89 -12.48 -4.54
N ASP A 489 27.07 -11.31 -3.91
CA ASP A 489 27.53 -11.20 -2.53
C ASP A 489 26.54 -11.86 -1.55
N TRP A 490 25.24 -11.67 -1.78
CA TRP A 490 24.20 -12.28 -0.97
C TRP A 490 24.23 -13.81 -1.06
N ILE A 491 24.31 -14.38 -2.27
CA ILE A 491 24.38 -15.83 -2.49
C ILE A 491 25.66 -16.41 -1.86
N ASN A 492 26.81 -15.75 -2.04
CA ASN A 492 28.07 -16.20 -1.44
C ASN A 492 27.97 -16.25 0.09
N LEU A 493 27.34 -15.25 0.71
CA LEU A 493 27.11 -15.25 2.15
C LEU A 493 26.13 -16.35 2.59
N ALA A 494 25.10 -16.65 1.77
CA ALA A 494 24.19 -17.76 2.00
C ALA A 494 24.89 -19.13 1.90
N ILE A 495 25.78 -19.33 0.93
CA ILE A 495 26.61 -20.54 0.79
C ILE A 495 27.51 -20.71 2.01
N LEU A 496 28.11 -19.63 2.52
CA LEU A 496 28.99 -19.66 3.67
C LEU A 496 28.26 -20.05 4.97
N ASN A 497 27.05 -19.54 5.19
CA ASN A 497 26.33 -19.70 6.46
C ASN A 497 25.26 -20.82 6.43
N HIS A 498 24.73 -21.14 5.26
CA HIS A 498 23.56 -22.02 5.04
C HIS A 498 23.79 -23.03 3.90
N TYR A 499 24.98 -23.64 3.85
CA TYR A 499 25.40 -24.52 2.75
C TYR A 499 24.45 -25.71 2.48
N GLU A 500 23.92 -26.34 3.53
CA GLU A 500 23.01 -27.48 3.37
C GLU A 500 21.70 -27.07 2.69
N THR A 501 21.12 -25.94 3.12
CA THR A 501 19.95 -25.33 2.47
C THR A 501 20.23 -24.99 1.00
N PHE A 502 21.43 -24.48 0.69
CA PHE A 502 21.84 -24.24 -0.70
C PHE A 502 21.85 -25.51 -1.55
N VAL A 503 22.36 -26.62 -1.01
CA VAL A 503 22.31 -27.92 -1.69
C VAL A 503 20.87 -28.39 -1.86
N GLU A 504 20.05 -28.33 -0.82
CA GLU A 504 18.63 -28.75 -0.85
C GLU A 504 17.82 -28.03 -1.93
N VAL A 505 18.02 -26.71 -2.08
CA VAL A 505 17.33 -25.89 -3.09
C VAL A 505 17.71 -26.29 -4.53
N LEU A 506 18.91 -26.82 -4.75
CA LEU A 506 19.39 -27.24 -6.07
C LEU A 506 19.04 -28.68 -6.42
N MET A 507 18.36 -29.42 -5.55
CA MET A 507 17.95 -30.80 -5.80
C MET A 507 16.82 -30.88 -6.85
N PRO A 508 16.70 -32.01 -7.58
CA PRO A 508 15.60 -32.21 -8.54
C PRO A 508 14.21 -32.21 -7.88
N ASP A 509 14.13 -32.67 -6.63
CA ASP A 509 12.94 -32.60 -5.78
C ASP A 509 13.27 -31.77 -4.53
N PRO A 510 13.21 -30.43 -4.62
CA PRO A 510 13.57 -29.56 -3.51
C PRO A 510 12.48 -29.60 -2.41
N PRO A 511 12.82 -29.26 -1.15
CA PRO A 511 11.84 -29.19 -0.05
C PRO A 511 10.66 -28.26 -0.35
N GLN A 512 9.54 -28.45 0.34
CA GLN A 512 8.30 -27.69 0.10
C GLN A 512 8.50 -26.16 0.18
N TYR A 513 9.33 -25.68 1.11
CA TYR A 513 9.64 -24.25 1.24
C TYR A 513 10.38 -23.69 0.02
N ALA A 514 11.08 -24.53 -0.76
CA ALA A 514 11.86 -24.13 -1.94
C ALA A 514 11.09 -24.35 -3.25
N GLN A 515 9.89 -24.92 -3.22
CA GLN A 515 9.04 -25.13 -4.40
C GLN A 515 8.32 -23.83 -4.78
N VAL A 516 9.06 -22.90 -5.40
CA VAL A 516 8.58 -21.54 -5.71
C VAL A 516 8.92 -21.10 -7.13
N GLY A 517 7.95 -20.52 -7.84
CA GLY A 517 8.16 -19.90 -9.15
C GLY A 517 8.33 -20.90 -10.31
N GLY A 518 7.98 -20.46 -11.52
CA GLY A 518 8.00 -21.31 -12.71
C GLY A 518 7.00 -22.46 -12.59
N VAL A 519 7.46 -23.69 -12.83
CA VAL A 519 6.66 -24.93 -12.66
C VAL A 519 5.89 -25.04 -11.35
N TRP A 520 6.38 -24.45 -10.25
CA TRP A 520 5.73 -24.57 -8.94
C TRP A 520 4.51 -23.65 -8.76
N ASP A 521 4.34 -22.68 -9.65
CA ASP A 521 3.18 -21.77 -9.64
C ASP A 521 2.05 -22.25 -10.58
N LYS A 522 2.24 -23.39 -11.27
CA LYS A 522 1.31 -23.92 -12.28
C LYS A 522 1.14 -25.44 -12.14
N LEU A 523 0.09 -25.97 -12.76
CA LEU A 523 -0.02 -27.41 -12.97
C LEU A 523 0.97 -27.82 -14.06
N CYS A 524 1.91 -28.71 -13.72
CA CYS A 524 2.98 -29.15 -14.61
C CYS A 524 3.22 -30.66 -14.48
N THR A 525 3.80 -31.22 -15.55
CA THR A 525 4.26 -32.61 -15.60
C THR A 525 5.65 -32.77 -14.97
N LYS A 526 6.02 -34.00 -14.60
CA LYS A 526 7.38 -34.30 -14.11
C LYS A 526 8.47 -33.95 -15.12
N LYS A 527 8.21 -34.12 -16.41
CA LYS A 527 9.06 -33.67 -17.52
C LYS A 527 9.34 -32.17 -17.47
N GLU A 528 8.30 -31.36 -17.33
CA GLU A 528 8.44 -29.90 -17.26
C GLU A 528 9.20 -29.46 -16.00
N GLN A 529 8.94 -30.12 -14.85
CA GLN A 529 9.67 -29.89 -13.60
C GLN A 529 11.18 -30.13 -13.80
N MET A 530 11.53 -31.25 -14.44
CA MET A 530 12.93 -31.59 -14.72
C MET A 530 13.60 -30.59 -15.66
N ARG A 531 12.91 -30.23 -16.76
CA ARG A 531 13.42 -29.30 -17.77
C ARG A 531 13.68 -27.91 -17.18
N GLU A 532 12.70 -27.36 -16.45
CA GLU A 532 12.86 -26.03 -15.85
C GLU A 532 13.87 -26.04 -14.71
N GLY A 533 13.88 -27.07 -13.87
CA GLY A 533 14.84 -27.20 -12.79
C GLY A 533 16.29 -27.28 -13.27
N LEU A 534 16.58 -28.05 -14.33
CA LEU A 534 17.86 -28.01 -15.03
C LEU A 534 18.15 -26.62 -15.62
N GLY A 535 17.14 -25.97 -16.21
CA GLY A 535 17.24 -24.60 -16.69
C GLY A 535 17.67 -23.60 -15.59
N LYS A 536 17.14 -23.74 -14.37
CA LYS A 536 17.55 -22.93 -13.20
C LYS A 536 19.01 -23.21 -12.83
N LEU A 537 19.41 -24.47 -12.79
CA LEU A 537 20.79 -24.88 -12.50
C LEU A 537 21.78 -24.25 -13.49
N PHE A 538 21.50 -24.37 -14.79
CA PHE A 538 22.34 -23.80 -15.85
C PHE A 538 22.34 -22.28 -15.88
N ALA A 539 21.24 -21.63 -15.49
CA ALA A 539 21.18 -20.17 -15.42
C ALA A 539 22.12 -19.59 -14.35
N VAL A 540 22.49 -20.38 -13.34
CA VAL A 540 23.33 -19.96 -12.21
C VAL A 540 24.81 -20.30 -12.44
N MET A 541 25.12 -21.29 -13.28
CA MET A 541 26.50 -21.70 -13.58
C MET A 541 27.44 -20.58 -14.06
N PRO A 542 27.04 -19.62 -14.93
CA PRO A 542 27.93 -18.56 -15.40
C PRO A 542 28.43 -17.59 -14.31
N TYR A 543 27.89 -17.69 -13.10
CA TYR A 543 28.17 -16.79 -11.98
C TYR A 543 29.06 -17.43 -10.90
N ASP A 544 29.69 -18.58 -11.20
CA ASP A 544 30.60 -19.32 -10.30
C ASP A 544 29.99 -19.69 -8.93
N VAL A 545 28.66 -19.73 -8.85
CA VAL A 545 27.91 -20.08 -7.64
C VAL A 545 28.01 -21.58 -7.33
N ILE A 546 28.14 -22.43 -8.35
CA ILE A 546 28.18 -23.89 -8.20
C ILE A 546 29.63 -24.36 -8.24
N SER A 547 30.16 -24.72 -7.06
CA SER A 547 31.50 -25.32 -6.96
C SER A 547 31.53 -26.76 -7.49
N LEU A 548 32.73 -27.28 -7.79
CA LEU A 548 32.90 -28.70 -8.14
C LEU A 548 32.39 -29.65 -7.03
N GLN A 549 32.57 -29.26 -5.77
CA GLN A 549 32.07 -30.04 -4.63
C GLN A 549 30.54 -30.07 -4.61
N THR A 550 29.89 -28.94 -4.84
CA THR A 550 28.43 -28.84 -4.94
C THR A 550 27.92 -29.66 -6.13
N TRP A 551 28.55 -29.52 -7.30
CA TRP A 551 28.22 -30.27 -8.51
C TRP A 551 28.23 -31.78 -8.27
N ASN A 552 29.30 -32.31 -7.67
CA ASN A 552 29.43 -33.73 -7.36
C ASN A 552 28.38 -34.25 -6.39
N ARG A 553 27.73 -33.37 -5.61
CA ARG A 553 26.68 -33.74 -4.67
C ARG A 553 25.30 -33.74 -5.33
N ILE A 554 25.01 -32.77 -6.19
CA ILE A 554 23.68 -32.60 -6.80
C ILE A 554 23.50 -33.43 -8.08
N ILE A 555 24.55 -33.55 -8.92
CA ILE A 555 24.40 -34.18 -10.25
C ILE A 555 23.99 -35.66 -10.19
N PRO A 556 24.44 -36.49 -9.22
CA PRO A 556 23.97 -37.88 -9.14
C PRO A 556 22.48 -37.97 -8.85
N ALA A 557 21.94 -37.08 -8.02
CA ALA A 557 20.52 -37.02 -7.72
C ALA A 557 19.71 -36.61 -8.95
N TRP A 558 20.15 -35.60 -9.70
CA TRP A 558 19.53 -35.21 -10.97
C TRP A 558 19.50 -36.36 -11.98
N LEU A 559 20.63 -37.04 -12.19
CA LEU A 559 20.70 -38.19 -13.10
C LEU A 559 19.80 -39.33 -12.65
N GLN A 560 19.74 -39.61 -11.35
CA GLN A 560 18.85 -40.63 -10.81
C GLN A 560 17.38 -40.28 -11.04
N SER A 561 16.95 -39.04 -10.75
CA SER A 561 15.57 -38.61 -10.99
C SER A 561 15.21 -38.64 -12.48
N ILE A 562 16.12 -38.24 -13.38
CA ILE A 562 15.89 -38.36 -14.83
C ILE A 562 15.66 -39.81 -15.26
N CYS A 563 16.41 -40.76 -14.69
CA CYS A 563 16.25 -42.18 -15.03
C CYS A 563 14.98 -42.81 -14.44
N VAL A 564 14.49 -42.32 -13.30
CA VAL A 564 13.34 -42.89 -12.60
C VAL A 564 12.02 -42.26 -13.06
N ASP A 565 12.02 -40.94 -13.29
CA ASP A 565 10.79 -40.17 -13.46
C ASP A 565 10.44 -39.88 -14.93
N LEU A 566 11.32 -40.22 -15.89
CA LEU A 566 11.14 -39.91 -17.32
C LEU A 566 11.34 -41.12 -18.22
N ASP A 567 10.52 -41.17 -19.28
CA ASP A 567 10.60 -42.21 -20.31
C ASP A 567 11.72 -41.93 -21.33
N GLU A 568 12.16 -42.95 -22.07
CA GLU A 568 13.25 -42.84 -23.07
C GLU A 568 12.96 -41.78 -24.15
N GLU A 569 11.69 -41.56 -24.49
CA GLU A 569 11.26 -40.54 -25.46
C GLU A 569 11.52 -39.11 -24.96
N ASP A 570 11.42 -38.88 -23.65
CA ASP A 570 11.64 -37.57 -23.02
C ASP A 570 13.13 -37.21 -22.92
N TRP A 571 14.02 -38.21 -22.91
CA TRP A 571 15.47 -38.00 -22.85
C TRP A 571 15.99 -37.26 -24.09
N ALA A 572 15.34 -37.43 -25.25
CA ALA A 572 15.72 -36.77 -26.50
C ALA A 572 15.58 -35.24 -26.41
N GLU A 573 14.60 -34.73 -25.66
CA GLU A 573 14.39 -33.30 -25.45
C GLU A 573 15.34 -32.72 -24.40
N LEU A 574 15.73 -33.50 -23.39
CA LEU A 574 16.70 -33.08 -22.38
C LEU A 574 18.15 -33.07 -22.88
N ARG A 575 18.47 -33.83 -23.94
CA ARG A 575 19.81 -33.85 -24.56
C ARG A 575 20.31 -32.49 -25.01
N ILE A 576 19.41 -31.56 -25.36
CA ILE A 576 19.77 -30.19 -25.79
C ILE A 576 20.31 -29.35 -24.61
N LEU A 577 20.00 -29.73 -23.37
CA LEU A 577 20.42 -29.02 -22.15
C LEU A 577 21.65 -29.64 -21.48
N LEU A 578 21.90 -30.94 -21.70
CA LEU A 578 22.97 -31.70 -21.03
C LEU A 578 24.25 -31.87 -21.89
N TRP A 579 24.27 -31.32 -23.11
CA TRP A 579 25.41 -31.21 -24.02
C TRP A 579 25.64 -29.74 -24.37
#